data_AF-A0A447N9N4-F1
#
_entry.id   AF-A0A447N9N4-F1
#
_cell.length_a   1.000
_cell.length_b   1.000
_cell.length_c   1.000
_cell.angle_alpha   90.00
_cell.angle_beta   90.00
_cell.angle_gamma   90.00
#
_symmetry.space_group_name_H-M   'P 1'
#
loop_
_entity.id
_entity.type
_entity.pdbx_description
1 polymer ?
#
loop_
_entity_poly.entity_id
_entity_poly.type
_entity_poly.pdbx_seq_one_letter_code
_entity_poly.pdbx_strand_id
1 'polypeptide(L)' 'MMLRCSTSRKKTPLAVIAGKEYGSGSSRDWAAKGPRLLGIRVVIAESFERIHRSNLIGIGDPAAGVSTGRNA' A
#
# COMPACT_ATOMS: atom_id res chain seq x y z
N MET A 1 -9.03 7.91 -19.92
CA MET A 1 -8.73 8.93 -18.89
C MET A 1 -7.39 8.56 -18.24
N MET A 2 -6.29 9.10 -18.76
CA MET A 2 -4.92 8.80 -18.31
C MET A 2 -4.58 9.73 -17.13
N LEU A 3 -4.44 9.20 -15.92
CA LEU A 3 -3.88 9.96 -14.80
C LEU A 3 -2.37 10.08 -14.99
N ARG A 4 -1.88 11.31 -15.17
CA ARG A 4 -0.45 11.64 -15.20
C ARG A 4 0.18 11.27 -13.87
N CYS A 5 1.07 10.28 -13.85
CA CYS A 5 1.91 9.95 -12.71
C CYS A 5 3.26 10.68 -12.85
N SER A 6 3.43 11.81 -12.15
CA SER A 6 4.73 12.49 -12.04
C SER A 6 5.42 12.06 -10.76
N THR A 7 6.31 11.06 -10.81
CA THR A 7 7.16 10.70 -9.67
C THR A 7 8.63 10.79 -10.05
N SER A 8 9.19 12.00 -10.18
CA SER A 8 10.64 12.21 -10.02
C SER A 8 11.01 13.70 -10.11
N ARG A 9 10.86 14.43 -9.01
CA ARG A 9 11.58 15.72 -8.81
C ARG A 9 11.62 16.17 -7.36
N LYS A 10 10.69 15.72 -6.53
CA LYS A 10 10.70 15.91 -5.07
C LYS A 10 10.53 14.54 -4.42
N LYS A 11 11.37 14.20 -3.44
CA LYS A 11 11.25 12.97 -2.62
C LYS A 11 10.05 13.11 -1.68
N THR A 12 8.85 13.24 -2.25
CA THR A 12 7.62 13.39 -1.48
C THR A 12 7.21 12.02 -0.95
N PRO A 13 7.02 11.85 0.36
CA PRO A 13 6.50 10.60 0.91
C PRO A 13 5.09 10.35 0.37
N LEU A 14 4.83 9.13 -0.11
CA LEU A 14 3.53 8.74 -0.63
C LEU A 14 2.80 7.82 0.35
N ALA A 15 1.49 7.93 0.39
CA ALA A 15 0.60 7.09 1.18
C ALA A 15 -0.55 6.58 0.31
N VAL A 16 -1.05 5.37 0.61
CA VAL A 16 -2.23 4.77 -0.01
C VAL A 16 -3.37 4.80 0.99
N ILE A 17 -4.54 5.26 0.56
CA ILE A 17 -5.78 5.17 1.31
C ILE A 17 -6.70 4.24 0.52
N ALA A 18 -7.18 3.19 1.17
CA ALA A 18 -8.06 2.19 0.59
C ALA A 18 -9.27 1.94 1.51
N GLY A 19 -10.33 1.39 0.93
CA GLY A 19 -11.51 0.96 1.66
C GLY A 19 -11.32 -0.43 2.27
N LYS A 20 -12.37 -1.25 2.16
CA LYS A 20 -12.38 -2.63 2.63
C LYS A 20 -11.64 -3.56 1.67
N GLU A 21 -11.13 -4.65 2.21
CA GLU A 21 -10.52 -5.78 1.49
C GLU A 21 -9.34 -5.39 0.59
N TYR A 22 -8.51 -4.45 1.06
CA TYR A 22 -7.30 -4.07 0.34
C TYR A 22 -6.39 -5.28 0.12
N GLY A 23 -6.07 -5.52 -1.16
CA GLY A 23 -5.24 -6.65 -1.58
C GLY A 23 -5.98 -7.97 -1.77
N SER A 24 -7.31 -7.96 -1.91
CA SER A 24 -8.06 -9.12 -2.39
C SER A 24 -7.71 -9.46 -3.84
N GLY A 25 -7.59 -10.75 -4.17
CA GLY A 25 -7.23 -11.26 -5.50
C GLY A 25 -5.94 -12.09 -5.52
N SER A 26 -5.63 -12.77 -6.62
CA SER A 26 -4.54 -13.77 -6.69
C SER A 26 -3.12 -13.18 -6.69
N SER A 27 -2.92 -11.97 -7.22
CA SER A 27 -1.59 -11.34 -7.40
C SER A 27 -1.03 -10.63 -6.17
N ARG A 28 -1.18 -11.24 -4.98
CA ARG A 28 -0.97 -10.61 -3.66
C ARG A 28 0.48 -10.19 -3.40
N ASP A 29 1.45 -10.94 -3.91
CA ASP A 29 2.88 -10.65 -3.71
C ASP A 29 3.33 -9.45 -4.55
N TRP A 30 2.88 -9.39 -5.81
CA TRP A 30 3.16 -8.26 -6.69
C TRP A 30 2.43 -7.00 -6.25
N ALA A 31 1.20 -7.13 -5.73
CA ALA A 31 0.43 -6.02 -5.17
C ALA A 31 1.12 -5.34 -3.98
N ALA A 32 1.97 -6.06 -3.25
CA ALA A 32 2.73 -5.51 -2.13
C ALA A 32 4.10 -4.94 -2.56
N LYS A 33 4.73 -5.48 -3.62
CA LYS A 33 5.98 -4.93 -4.20
C LYS A 33 5.78 -3.62 -4.97
N GLY A 34 4.68 -3.46 -5.69
CA GLY A 34 4.39 -2.26 -6.49
C GLY A 34 4.43 -0.95 -5.69
N PRO A 35 3.67 -0.83 -4.58
CA PRO A 35 3.71 0.33 -3.70
C PRO A 35 5.11 0.68 -3.19
N ARG A 36 5.92 -0.34 -2.88
CA ARG A 36 7.30 -0.15 -2.43
C ARG A 36 8.19 0.48 -3.50
N LEU A 37 8.11 -0.02 -4.74
CA LEU A 37 8.87 0.51 -5.87
C LEU A 37 8.46 1.95 -6.21
N LEU A 38 7.21 2.32 -5.91
CA LEU A 38 6.71 3.69 -6.07
C LEU A 38 7.11 4.63 -4.92
N GLY A 39 7.77 4.14 -3.87
CA GLY A 39 8.19 4.95 -2.72
C GLY A 39 7.05 5.22 -1.71
N ILE A 40 6.01 4.40 -1.72
CA ILE A 40 4.89 4.48 -0.76
C ILE A 40 5.38 3.96 0.59
N ARG A 41 5.15 4.76 1.63
CA ARG A 41 5.60 4.49 3.00
C ARG A 41 4.47 4.14 3.95
N VAL A 42 3.22 4.46 3.63
CA VAL A 42 2.09 4.17 4.52
C VAL A 42 0.92 3.64 3.70
N VAL A 43 0.26 2.61 4.20
CA VAL A 43 -1.01 2.11 3.66
C VAL A 43 -2.04 2.15 4.78
N ILE A 44 -3.11 2.90 4.54
CA ILE A 44 -4.27 3.02 5.42
C ILE A 44 -5.44 2.37 4.70
N ALA A 45 -6.00 1.30 5.27
CA ALA A 45 -7.18 0.66 4.71
C ALA A 45 -8.20 0.36 5.81
N GLU A 46 -9.49 0.30 5.48
CA GLU A 46 -10.53 -0.12 6.44
C GLU A 46 -10.39 -1.60 6.80
N SER A 47 -10.02 -2.43 5.82
CA SER A 47 -9.65 -3.82 6.08
C SER A 47 -8.65 -4.31 5.04
N PHE A 48 -7.79 -5.25 5.46
CA PHE A 48 -6.80 -5.90 4.62
C PHE A 48 -7.19 -7.35 4.42
N GLU A 49 -6.91 -7.89 3.24
CA GLU A 49 -6.93 -9.34 3.06
C GLU A 49 -5.84 -9.99 3.94
N ARG A 50 -6.16 -11.16 4.52
CA ARG A 50 -5.35 -11.84 5.55
C ARG A 50 -3.92 -12.13 5.07
N ILE A 51 -3.74 -12.57 3.83
CA ILE A 51 -2.42 -12.89 3.26
C ILE A 51 -1.72 -11.60 2.80
N HIS A 52 -2.46 -10.68 2.18
CA HIS A 52 -1.89 -9.42 1.70
C HIS A 52 -1.27 -8.57 2.81
N ARG A 53 -1.87 -8.52 4.00
CA ARG A 53 -1.28 -7.82 5.16
C ARG A 53 0.08 -8.39 5.52
N SER A 54 0.20 -9.71 5.58
CA SER A 54 1.46 -10.39 5.90
C SER A 54 2.52 -10.12 4.83
N ASN A 55 2.12 -10.04 3.56
CA ASN A 55 3.02 -9.70 2.46
C ASN A 55 3.54 -8.26 2.54
N LEU A 56 2.68 -7.29 2.89
CA LEU A 56 3.09 -5.90 3.09
C LEU A 56 4.11 -5.77 4.24
N ILE A 57 3.94 -6.54 5.31
CA ILE A 57 4.89 -6.59 6.44
C ILE A 57 6.18 -7.32 6.03
N GLY A 58 6.06 -8.45 5.33
CA GLY A 58 7.18 -9.32 4.95
C GLY A 58 8.13 -8.73 3.89
N ILE A 59 7.67 -7.76 3.10
CA ILE A 59 8.52 -7.06 2.11
C ILE A 59 9.46 -6.02 2.79
N GLY A 60 9.40 -5.90 4.12
CA GLY A 60 10.57 -5.50 4.91
C GLY A 60 10.89 -4.02 4.90
N ASP A 61 9.89 -3.13 4.89
CA ASP A 61 10.12 -1.76 5.34
C ASP A 61 9.68 -1.63 6.81
N PRO A 62 10.61 -1.69 7.79
CA PRO A 62 10.28 -1.48 9.20
C PRO A 62 9.69 -0.10 9.49
N ALA A 63 9.74 0.83 8.53
CA ALA A 63 9.08 2.14 8.61
C ALA A 63 7.77 2.20 7.81
N ALA A 64 7.34 1.14 7.12
CA ALA A 64 6.05 1.11 6.45
C ALA A 64 4.93 0.83 7.43
N GLY A 65 4.23 1.88 7.85
CA GLY A 65 3.05 1.78 8.69
C GLY A 65 1.89 1.17 7.90
N VAL A 66 1.51 -0.07 8.23
CA VAL A 66 0.23 -0.65 7.80
C VAL A 66 -0.77 -0.39 8.92
N SER A 67 -1.71 0.52 8.69
CA SER A 67 -2.72 0.87 9.69
C SER A 67 -4.11 0.56 9.18
N THR A 68 -4.94 0.00 10.07
CA THR A 68 -6.36 -0.18 9.80
C THR A 68 -7.09 1.08 10.22
N GLY A 69 -7.65 1.81 9.26
CA GLY A 69 -8.48 2.98 9.53
C GLY A 69 -9.81 2.52 10.14
N ARG A 70 -10.13 2.97 11.35
CA ARG A 70 -11.49 2.83 11.87
C ARG A 70 -12.33 3.96 11.30
N ASN A 71 -13.31 3.58 10.49
CA ASN A 71 -14.48 4.41 10.21
C ASN A 71 -15.32 4.47 11.50
N ALA A 72 -15.52 5.68 12.01
CA ALA A 72 -16.44 5.97 13.11
C ALA A 72 -17.90 5.75 12.66
#